data_AF-A0A538GQ92-F1
#
_entry.id   AF-A0A538GQ92-F1
#
_cell.length_a   1.000
_cell.length_b   1.000
_cell.length_c   1.000
_cell.angle_alpha   90.00
_cell.angle_beta   90.00
_cell.angle_gamma   90.00
#
_symmetry.space_group_name_H-M   'P 1'
#
loop_
_entity.id
_entity.type
_entity.pdbx_description
1 polymer ?
#
loop_
_entity_poly.entity_id
_entity_poly.type
_entity_poly.pdbx_seq_one_letter_code
_entity_poly.pdbx_strand_id
1 'polypeptide(L)' 'MDALELAQRAVRAAEGDEALALVNRERSGQARFAGSEVHQPTLIENEVIELQIVRDGRLGLAASNRTDDDALKAL' A
#
# COMPACT_ATOMS: atom_id res chain seq x y z
N MET A 1 -0.26 6.39 12.20
CA MET A 1 -0.54 4.94 12.13
C MET A 1 0.75 4.22 11.87
N ASP A 2 0.99 3.06 12.48
CA ASP A 2 2.13 2.19 12.15
C ASP A 2 1.79 1.27 10.95
N ALA A 3 2.80 0.77 10.21
CA ALA A 3 2.58 -0.10 9.05
C ALA A 3 1.91 -1.42 9.46
N LEU A 4 2.30 -1.97 10.62
CA LEU A 4 1.66 -3.16 11.18
C LEU A 4 0.20 -2.90 11.56
N GLU A 5 -0.08 -1.75 12.16
CA GLU A 5 -1.44 -1.33 12.52
C GLU A 5 -2.35 -1.25 11.28
N LEU A 6 -1.83 -0.70 10.17
CA LEU A 6 -2.56 -0.63 8.92
C LEU A 6 -2.78 -2.03 8.31
N ALA A 7 -1.77 -2.90 8.32
CA ALA A 7 -1.91 -4.27 7.84
C ALA A 7 -2.99 -5.03 8.65
N GLN A 8 -3.00 -4.85 9.97
CA GLN A 8 -4.03 -5.43 10.84
C GLN A 8 -5.43 -4.89 10.55
N ARG A 9 -5.56 -3.59 10.25
CA ARG A 9 -6.85 -3.01 9.83
C ARG A 9 -7.33 -3.59 8.50
N ALA A 10 -6.43 -3.73 7.52
CA ALA A 10 -6.75 -4.32 6.22
C ALA A 10 -7.22 -5.78 6.35
N VAL A 11 -6.51 -6.61 7.12
CA VAL A 11 -6.92 -8.01 7.38
C VAL A 11 -8.28 -8.08 8.08
N ARG A 12 -8.58 -7.18 9.03
CA ARG A 12 -9.89 -7.14 9.71
C ARG A 12 -11.02 -6.69 8.80
N ALA A 13 -10.75 -5.90 7.77
CA ALA A 13 -11.73 -5.42 6.82
C ALA A 13 -12.03 -6.44 5.70
N ALA A 14 -11.12 -7.39 5.46
CA ALA A 14 -11.25 -8.40 4.42
C ALA A 14 -12.42 -9.37 4.67
N GLU A 15 -13.22 -9.63 3.62
CA GLU A 15 -14.29 -10.62 3.64
C GLU A 15 -13.87 -11.89 2.86
N GLY A 16 -13.27 -12.85 3.57
CA GLY A 16 -12.88 -14.15 3.01
C GLY A 16 -12.47 -15.17 4.08
N ASP A 17 -12.08 -16.35 3.63
CA ASP A 17 -11.66 -17.48 4.48
C ASP A 17 -10.27 -17.22 5.08
N GLU A 18 -9.36 -16.67 4.26
CA GLU A 18 -8.01 -16.28 4.67
C GLU A 18 -7.64 -14.94 4.03
N ALA A 19 -6.79 -14.16 4.72
CA ALA A 19 -6.31 -12.89 4.20
C ALA A 19 -4.84 -12.64 4.56
N LEU A 20 -4.11 -12.01 3.64
CA LEU A 20 -2.75 -11.52 3.84
C LEU A 20 -2.69 -10.06 3.40
N ALA A 21 -2.20 -9.19 4.29
CA ALA A 21 -1.93 -7.79 3.98
C ALA A 21 -0.42 -7.52 4.02
N LEU A 22 0.09 -6.93 2.94
CA LEU A 22 1.44 -6.39 2.86
C LEU A 22 1.35 -4.87 2.81
N VAL A 23 2.03 -4.19 3.74
CA VAL A 23 2.11 -2.72 3.77
C VAL A 23 3.54 -2.29 3.50
N ASN A 24 3.72 -1.49 2.46
CA ASN A 24 4.99 -0.90 2.09
C ASN A 24 4.95 0.62 2.31
N ARG A 25 5.90 1.12 3.11
CA ARG A 25 6.11 2.57 3.30
C ARG A 25 7.39 3.00 2.65
N GLU A 26 7.31 4.06 1.86
CA GLU A 26 8.46 4.67 1.21
C GLU A 26 8.64 6.10 1.68
N ARG A 27 9.89 6.44 2.01
CA ARG A 27 10.37 7.82 2.07
C ARG A 27 11.69 7.89 1.32
N SER A 28 11.68 8.50 0.15
CA SER A 28 12.84 8.53 -0.75
C SER A 28 12.97 9.87 -1.45
N GLY A 29 14.14 10.12 -2.05
CA GLY A 29 14.39 11.33 -2.83
C GLY A 29 14.97 10.97 -4.19
N GLN A 30 14.52 11.66 -5.23
CA GLN A 30 15.01 11.53 -6.60
C GLN A 30 15.40 12.91 -7.13
N ALA A 31 16.63 13.04 -7.64
CA ALA A 31 17.07 14.23 -8.36
C ALA A 31 17.47 13.85 -9.78
N ARG A 32 16.88 14.52 -10.79
CA ARG A 32 17.34 14.42 -12.18
C ARG A 32 18.28 15.58 -12.50
N PHE A 33 19.41 15.26 -13.13
CA PHE A 33 20.44 16.21 -13.52
C PHE A 33 20.57 16.30 -15.04
N ALA A 34 20.85 17.49 -15.56
CA ALA A 34 21.28 17.70 -16.94
C ALA A 34 22.28 18.86 -16.98
N GLY A 35 23.40 18.69 -17.67
CA GLY A 35 24.51 19.66 -17.63
C GLY A 35 25.12 19.85 -16.25
N SER A 36 25.09 18.82 -15.39
CA SER A 36 25.52 18.88 -13.97
C SER A 36 24.69 19.82 -13.08
N GLU A 37 23.53 20.28 -13.55
CA GLU A 37 22.57 21.06 -12.76
C GLU A 37 21.33 20.21 -12.41
N VAL A 38 20.67 20.52 -11.29
CA VAL A 38 19.43 19.83 -10.86
C VAL A 38 18.25 20.41 -11.64
N HIS A 39 17.46 19.53 -12.28
CA HIS A 39 16.26 19.93 -13.02
C HIS A 39 14.97 19.53 -12.31
N GLN A 40 14.98 18.39 -11.62
CA GLN A 40 13.79 17.87 -10.94
C GLN A 40 14.17 17.17 -9.63
N PRO A 41 14.16 17.88 -8.51
CA PRO A 41 14.20 17.28 -7.19
C PRO A 41 12.78 16.89 -6.77
N THR A 42 12.57 15.61 -6.49
CA THR A 42 11.30 15.06 -5.99
C THR A 42 11.56 14.34 -4.68
N LEU A 43 10.81 14.69 -3.64
CA LEU A 43 10.68 13.89 -2.43
C LEU A 43 9.45 13.00 -2.59
N ILE A 44 9.59 11.71 -2.30
CA ILE A 44 8.50 10.74 -2.34
C ILE A 44 8.21 10.32 -0.90
N GLU A 45 6.94 10.43 -0.52
CA GLU A 45 6.38 9.85 0.69
C GLU A 45 5.12 9.11 0.28
N ASN A 46 5.11 7.79 0.42
CA ASN A 46 4.00 6.95 -0.03
C ASN A 46 3.80 5.75 0.88
N GLU A 47 2.56 5.28 0.99
CA GLU A 47 2.19 4.07 1.69
C GLU A 47 1.25 3.27 0.79
N VAL A 48 1.59 2.01 0.53
CA VAL A 48 0.82 1.10 -0.32
C VAL A 48 0.44 -0.12 0.47
N ILE A 49 -0.82 -0.54 0.34
CA ILE A 49 -1.37 -1.77 0.90
C ILE A 49 -1.65 -2.70 -0.27
N GLU A 50 -1.19 -3.94 -0.17
CA GLU A 50 -1.57 -5.04 -1.03
C GLU A 50 -2.35 -6.04 -0.17
N LEU A 51 -3.59 -6.34 -0.56
CA LEU A 51 -4.46 -7.28 0.13
C LEU A 51 -4.73 -8.49 -0.76
N GLN A 52 -4.47 -9.67 -0.20
CA GLN A 52 -4.79 -10.96 -0.78
C GLN A 52 -5.90 -11.60 0.04
N ILE A 53 -6.94 -12.09 -0.62
CA ILE A 53 -8.09 -12.74 0.02
C ILE A 53 -8.33 -14.09 -0.65
N VAL A 54 -8.46 -15.15 0.15
CA VAL A 54 -8.96 -16.45 -0.30
C VAL A 54 -10.45 -16.53 0.01
N ARG A 55 -11.25 -16.91 -0.99
CA ARG A 55 -12.68 -17.20 -0.82
C ARG A 55 -13.08 -18.39 -1.67
N ASP A 56 -13.68 -19.40 -1.06
CA ASP A 56 -14.08 -20.64 -1.74
C ASP A 56 -12.92 -21.29 -2.53
N GLY A 57 -11.71 -21.22 -1.97
CA GLY A 57 -10.48 -21.74 -2.59
C GLY A 57 -9.94 -20.90 -3.76
N ARG A 58 -10.44 -19.69 -3.99
CA ARG A 58 -9.95 -18.76 -5.02
C ARG A 58 -9.21 -17.59 -4.39
N LEU A 59 -8.08 -17.20 -4.99
CA LEU A 59 -7.28 -16.06 -4.56
C LEU A 59 -7.62 -14.80 -5.37
N GLY A 60 -7.94 -13.70 -4.68
CA GLY A 60 -8.02 -12.34 -5.23
C GLY A 60 -6.89 -11.46 -4.68
N LEU A 61 -6.47 -10.47 -5.47
CA LEU A 61 -5.46 -9.49 -5.09
C LEU A 61 -5.91 -8.08 -5.48
N ALA A 62 -5.79 -7.15 -4.54
CA ALA A 62 -6.02 -5.73 -4.76
C ALA A 62 -4.91 -4.90 -4.10
N ALA A 63 -4.62 -3.73 -4.66
CA ALA A 63 -3.62 -2.80 -4.12
C ALA A 63 -4.13 -1.36 -4.13
N SER A 64 -3.79 -0.59 -3.10
CA SER A 64 -4.21 0.80 -2.96
C SER A 64 -3.22 1.59 -2.11
N ASN A 65 -3.13 2.90 -2.37
CA ASN A 65 -2.44 3.86 -1.50
C ASN A 65 -3.42 4.72 -0.68
N ARG A 66 -4.71 4.36 -0.67
CA ARG A 66 -5.71 4.94 0.22
C ARG A 66 -5.88 4.05 1.44
N THR A 67 -5.68 4.64 2.63
CA THR A 67 -5.56 3.90 3.91
C THR A 67 -6.69 4.20 4.90
N ASP A 68 -7.70 4.94 4.43
CA ASP A 68 -8.95 5.21 5.13
C ASP A 68 -9.86 3.96 5.20
N ASP A 69 -10.74 3.87 6.20
CA ASP A 69 -11.57 2.67 6.43
C ASP A 69 -12.46 2.32 5.23
N ASP A 70 -12.95 3.31 4.49
CA ASP A 70 -13.80 3.07 3.33
C ASP A 70 -13.00 2.48 2.17
N ALA A 71 -11.77 2.96 1.97
CA ALA A 71 -10.84 2.37 1.01
C ALA A 71 -10.45 0.93 1.40
N LEU A 72 -10.25 0.64 2.69
CA LEU A 72 -9.92 -0.71 3.17
C LEU A 72 -11.05 -1.71 2.92
N LYS A 73 -12.31 -1.29 3.05
CA LYS A 73 -13.48 -2.14 2.76
C LYS A 73 -13.70 -2.36 1.26
N ALA A 74 -13.14 -1.49 0.43
CA ALA A 74 -13.26 -1.56 -1.03
C ALA A 74 -12.14 -2.38 -1.69
N LEU A 75 -11.13 -2.81 -0.93
CA LEU A 75 -10.08 -3.74 -1.34
C LEU A 75 -10.58 -5.18 -1.32
#